data_AF-A0A915KK75-F1
#
_entry.id   AF-A0A915KK75-F1
#
_cell.length_a   1.000
_cell.length_b   1.000
_cell.length_c   1.000
_cell.angle_alpha   90.00
_cell.angle_beta   90.00
_cell.angle_gamma   90.00
#
_symmetry.space_group_name_H-M   'P 1'
#
loop_
_entity.id
_entity.type
_entity.pdbx_description
1 polymer ?
#
loop_
_entity_poly.entity_id
_entity_poly.type
_entity_poly.pdbx_seq_one_letter_code
_entity_poly.pdbx_strand_id
1 'polypeptide(L)'
;MSAAPVTMSDSRSSTQGDENQQEKIPDLNLAQWTFLLGRPEYDSKLKNEILKNLMVEIEKYDMSHFYREAAACVGNLYIFISFLDKSYDVARHVEIKLGLENLWTNKNRKVRVMNIFVEHANIPLDQALLNRMEEKNKQKLNELNDAIKDAEENLGETEVRDANFNKAVFLCRIGDKSNAISALKKTYEKTIGVGRKIDLVFFMIRIGLFYSDHQLITTHLAKAKYLMEQKKQPDVSIL
;
A
#
# COMPACT_ATOMS: atom_id res chain seq x y z
N MET A 1 42.07 -23.57 -23.64
CA MET A 1 40.65 -23.58 -24.09
C MET A 1 40.12 -24.92 -23.60
N SER A 2 39.24 -25.07 -22.62
CA SER A 2 38.02 -24.35 -22.25
C SER A 2 37.78 -24.46 -20.73
N ALA A 3 37.01 -23.54 -20.18
CA ALA A 3 36.73 -23.37 -18.76
C ALA A 3 35.37 -23.97 -18.32
N ALA A 4 35.32 -24.32 -17.02
CA ALA A 4 34.17 -24.40 -16.09
C ALA A 4 33.17 -25.59 -16.16
N PRO A 5 32.49 -25.95 -15.04
CA PRO A 5 32.79 -25.68 -13.62
C PRO A 5 32.69 -26.91 -12.69
N VAL A 6 33.34 -26.77 -11.53
CA VAL A 6 33.33 -27.65 -10.36
C VAL A 6 31.98 -27.55 -9.64
N THR A 7 31.38 -28.70 -9.36
CA THR A 7 30.29 -28.87 -8.38
C THR A 7 30.85 -28.69 -6.97
N MET A 8 30.39 -27.68 -6.24
CA MET A 8 30.53 -27.62 -4.79
C MET A 8 29.14 -27.49 -4.16
N SER A 9 28.69 -28.60 -3.60
CA SER A 9 27.75 -28.64 -2.49
C SER A 9 28.35 -27.88 -1.32
N ASP A 10 27.75 -26.75 -0.96
CA ASP A 10 27.95 -26.16 0.36
C ASP A 10 26.60 -26.00 1.04
N SER A 11 26.33 -26.94 1.93
CA SER A 11 25.43 -26.78 3.05
C SER A 11 25.86 -25.56 3.87
N ARG A 12 25.12 -24.46 3.77
CA ARG A 12 25.12 -23.40 4.78
C ARG A 12 23.72 -23.23 5.35
N SER A 13 23.54 -23.91 6.48
CA SER A 13 22.69 -23.58 7.63
C SER A 13 21.71 -22.42 7.47
N SER A 14 20.45 -22.80 7.52
CA SER A 14 19.35 -22.14 8.25
C SER A 14 19.80 -21.29 9.44
N THR A 15 19.81 -19.95 9.31
CA THR A 15 19.56 -18.95 10.39
C THR A 15 19.71 -17.51 9.87
N GLN A 16 19.00 -17.12 8.81
CA GLN A 16 18.81 -15.70 8.42
C GLN A 16 17.43 -15.52 7.78
N GLY A 17 16.36 -15.85 8.52
CA GLY A 17 14.99 -15.84 7.99
C GLY A 17 14.10 -14.71 8.51
N ASP A 18 14.33 -14.22 9.74
CA ASP A 18 13.26 -13.52 10.47
C ASP A 18 13.55 -12.08 10.90
N GLU A 19 14.78 -11.57 10.74
CA GLU A 19 15.11 -10.19 11.19
C GLU A 19 14.72 -9.09 10.18
N ASN A 20 14.40 -9.43 8.91
CA ASN A 20 14.08 -8.46 7.85
C ASN A 20 12.57 -8.31 7.53
N GLN A 21 11.67 -8.90 8.32
CA GLN A 21 10.24 -8.86 8.00
C GLN A 21 9.64 -7.45 8.06
N GLN A 22 10.24 -6.55 8.82
CA GLN A 22 9.80 -5.16 8.97
C GLN A 22 10.22 -4.25 7.80
N GLU A 23 11.25 -4.63 7.04
CA GLU A 23 11.72 -3.88 5.87
C GLU A 23 10.75 -3.96 4.68
N LYS A 24 9.89 -4.99 4.65
CA LYS A 24 8.96 -5.26 3.55
C LYS A 24 7.57 -4.62 3.72
N ILE A 25 7.37 -3.74 4.70
CA ILE A 25 6.05 -3.16 5.00
C ILE A 25 6.03 -1.67 4.60
N PRO A 26 5.09 -1.22 3.75
CA PRO A 26 4.18 -2.02 2.91
C PRO A 26 4.90 -2.76 1.77
N ASP A 27 4.39 -3.91 1.34
CA ASP A 27 5.02 -4.72 0.29
C ASP A 27 4.77 -4.09 -1.09
N LEU A 28 5.82 -3.53 -1.69
CA LEU A 28 5.74 -2.88 -2.99
C LEU A 28 5.37 -3.85 -4.12
N ASN A 29 5.55 -5.16 -3.94
CA ASN A 29 5.12 -6.15 -4.94
C ASN A 29 3.61 -6.12 -5.14
N LEU A 30 2.84 -5.89 -4.07
CA LEU A 30 1.37 -5.80 -4.15
C LEU A 30 0.96 -4.60 -5.01
N ALA A 31 1.61 -3.45 -4.84
CA ALA A 31 1.36 -2.26 -5.66
C ALA A 31 1.72 -2.52 -7.14
N GLN A 32 2.84 -3.19 -7.40
CA GLN A 32 3.24 -3.57 -8.77
C GLN A 32 2.23 -4.53 -9.41
N TRP A 33 1.78 -5.55 -8.67
CA TRP A 33 0.79 -6.51 -9.13
C TRP A 33 -0.54 -5.86 -9.45
N THR A 34 -1.07 -5.01 -8.57
CA THR A 34 -2.29 -4.24 -8.82
C THR A 34 -2.14 -3.37 -10.07
N PHE A 35 -0.97 -2.73 -10.25
CA PHE A 35 -0.68 -1.92 -11.44
C PHE A 35 -0.63 -2.73 -12.74
N LEU A 36 -0.01 -3.92 -12.71
CA LEU A 36 0.06 -4.82 -13.87
C LEU A 36 -1.32 -5.38 -14.24
N LEU A 37 -2.16 -5.67 -13.25
CA LEU A 37 -3.53 -6.14 -13.48
C LEU A 37 -4.40 -5.06 -14.15
N GLY A 38 -4.19 -3.79 -13.83
CA GLY A 38 -4.92 -2.67 -14.44
C GLY A 38 -4.55 -2.36 -15.90
N ARG A 39 -3.48 -2.98 -16.44
CA ARG A 39 -3.00 -2.71 -17.80
C ARG A 39 -3.53 -3.72 -18.81
N PRO A 40 -4.15 -3.29 -19.93
CA PRO A 40 -4.75 -4.21 -20.89
C PRO A 40 -3.73 -5.05 -21.66
N GLU A 41 -2.48 -4.60 -21.80
CA GLU A 41 -1.49 -5.14 -22.73
C GLU A 41 -0.86 -6.49 -22.30
N TYR A 42 -1.05 -6.93 -21.06
CA TYR A 42 -0.43 -8.15 -20.54
C TYR A 42 -1.25 -9.42 -20.79
N ASP A 43 -0.54 -10.55 -20.98
CA ASP A 43 -1.10 -11.88 -21.21
C ASP A 43 -2.03 -12.33 -20.06
N SER A 44 -3.13 -12.99 -20.44
CA SER A 44 -4.15 -13.45 -19.50
C SER A 44 -3.61 -14.50 -18.53
N LYS A 45 -2.63 -15.34 -18.92
CA LYS A 45 -2.03 -16.33 -18.01
C LYS A 45 -1.25 -15.65 -16.89
N LEU A 46 -0.43 -14.67 -17.25
CA LEU A 46 0.32 -13.87 -16.29
C LEU A 46 -0.61 -13.12 -15.32
N LYS A 47 -1.69 -12.52 -15.82
CA LYS A 47 -2.69 -11.84 -14.97
C LYS A 47 -3.34 -12.80 -13.97
N ASN A 48 -3.67 -14.03 -14.39
CA ASN A 48 -4.24 -15.04 -13.49
C ASN A 48 -3.26 -15.49 -12.40
N GLU A 49 -1.98 -15.64 -12.76
CA GLU A 49 -0.93 -15.95 -11.79
C GLU A 49 -0.73 -14.82 -10.76
N ILE A 50 -0.66 -13.58 -11.25
CA ILE A 50 -0.57 -12.38 -10.40
C ILE A 50 -1.77 -12.28 -9.47
N LEU A 51 -2.99 -12.48 -10.00
CA LEU A 51 -4.22 -12.45 -9.20
C LEU A 51 -4.19 -13.51 -8.10
N LYS A 52 -3.76 -14.74 -8.40
CA LYS A 52 -3.62 -15.80 -7.40
C LYS A 52 -2.65 -15.41 -6.29
N ASN A 53 -1.48 -14.87 -6.64
CA ASN A 53 -0.47 -14.44 -5.67
C ASN A 53 -0.98 -13.27 -4.81
N LEU A 54 -1.67 -12.32 -5.43
CA LEU A 54 -2.29 -11.18 -4.77
C LEU A 54 -3.32 -11.62 -3.72
N MET A 55 -4.22 -12.54 -4.09
CA MET A 55 -5.27 -13.04 -3.18
C MET A 55 -4.68 -13.81 -1.99
N VAL A 56 -3.62 -14.60 -2.21
CA VAL A 56 -2.91 -15.32 -1.13
C VAL A 56 -2.36 -14.35 -0.09
N GLU A 57 -1.72 -13.25 -0.52
CA GLU A 57 -1.15 -12.27 0.41
C GLU A 57 -2.24 -11.44 1.12
N ILE A 58 -3.34 -11.12 0.44
CA ILE A 58 -4.50 -10.44 1.04
C ILE A 58 -5.10 -11.28 2.17
N GLU A 59 -5.32 -12.57 1.94
CA GLU A 59 -5.89 -13.49 2.93
C GLU A 59 -4.92 -13.75 4.09
N LYS A 60 -3.62 -13.87 3.80
CA LYS A 60 -2.58 -14.13 4.80
C LYS A 60 -2.43 -13.01 5.83
N TYR A 61 -2.65 -11.77 5.41
CA TYR A 61 -2.49 -10.59 6.27
C TYR A 61 -3.79 -9.84 6.56
N ASP A 62 -4.93 -10.44 6.23
CA ASP A 62 -6.26 -9.87 6.44
C ASP A 62 -6.35 -8.43 5.90
N MET A 63 -5.82 -8.17 4.68
CA MET A 63 -5.69 -6.82 4.09
C MET A 63 -7.02 -6.26 3.55
N SER A 64 -8.02 -6.10 4.44
CA SER A 64 -9.38 -5.71 4.06
C SER A 64 -9.46 -4.36 3.33
N HIS A 65 -8.72 -3.35 3.80
CA HIS A 65 -8.71 -2.02 3.22
C HIS A 65 -8.06 -2.03 1.83
N PHE A 66 -6.88 -2.62 1.73
CA PHE A 66 -6.20 -2.76 0.44
C PHE A 66 -7.01 -3.57 -0.57
N TYR A 67 -7.64 -4.67 -0.16
CA TYR A 67 -8.48 -5.49 -1.04
C TYR A 67 -9.64 -4.70 -1.66
N ARG A 68 -10.31 -3.87 -0.85
CA ARG A 68 -11.36 -2.97 -1.30
C ARG A 68 -10.84 -1.94 -2.31
N GLU A 69 -9.69 -1.33 -2.03
CA GLU A 69 -9.07 -0.33 -2.90
C GLU A 69 -8.54 -0.94 -4.21
N ALA A 70 -7.89 -2.10 -4.14
CA ALA A 70 -7.38 -2.82 -5.30
C ALA A 70 -8.52 -3.25 -6.23
N ALA A 71 -9.62 -3.78 -5.67
CA ALA A 71 -10.81 -4.12 -6.45
C ALA A 71 -11.44 -2.90 -7.12
N ALA A 72 -11.45 -1.74 -6.43
CA ALA A 72 -11.93 -0.49 -7.03
C ALA A 72 -11.00 0.03 -8.15
N CYS A 73 -9.69 -0.15 -8.02
CA CYS A 73 -8.69 0.37 -8.95
C CYS A 73 -8.55 -0.47 -10.23
N VAL A 74 -8.55 -1.80 -10.11
CA VAL A 74 -8.34 -2.73 -11.24
C VAL A 74 -9.63 -2.94 -12.03
N GLY A 75 -10.78 -2.88 -11.38
CA GLY A 75 -12.04 -3.08 -12.08
C GLY A 75 -13.22 -3.15 -11.13
N ASN A 76 -13.93 -2.03 -11.02
CA ASN A 76 -15.37 -2.13 -10.95
C ASN A 76 -16.01 -1.04 -11.80
N LEU A 77 -15.96 -1.25 -13.12
CA LEU A 77 -16.75 -0.45 -14.07
C LEU A 77 -18.25 -0.57 -13.75
N TYR A 78 -18.70 -1.63 -13.07
CA TYR A 78 -20.09 -1.74 -12.59
C TYR A 78 -20.45 -0.65 -11.57
N ILE A 79 -19.52 -0.28 -10.67
CA ILE A 79 -19.67 0.87 -9.76
C ILE A 79 -19.47 2.19 -10.52
N PHE A 80 -18.50 2.28 -11.43
CA PHE A 80 -18.26 3.51 -12.19
C PHE A 80 -19.44 3.86 -13.12
N ILE A 81 -20.07 2.86 -13.75
CA ILE A 81 -21.28 3.02 -14.57
C ILE A 81 -22.50 3.34 -13.69
N SER A 82 -22.68 2.66 -12.55
CA SER A 82 -23.80 2.98 -11.64
C SER A 82 -23.61 4.30 -10.87
N PHE A 83 -22.38 4.82 -10.76
CA PHE A 83 -22.06 6.15 -10.24
C PHE A 83 -22.21 7.24 -11.31
N LEU A 84 -21.84 6.95 -12.57
CA LEU A 84 -22.13 7.81 -13.72
C LEU A 84 -23.64 7.94 -13.99
N ASP A 85 -24.42 6.90 -13.71
CA ASP A 85 -25.88 6.94 -13.81
C ASP A 85 -26.55 7.93 -12.82
N LYS A 86 -25.86 8.31 -11.73
CA LYS A 86 -26.39 9.23 -10.70
C LYS A 86 -25.97 10.70 -10.89
N SER A 87 -25.01 10.99 -11.75
CA SER A 87 -24.47 12.35 -11.96
C SER A 87 -24.43 12.75 -13.44
N TYR A 88 -25.53 12.49 -14.17
CA TYR A 88 -25.71 12.84 -15.59
C TYR A 88 -25.57 14.33 -15.95
N ASP A 89 -25.40 15.23 -14.99
CA ASP A 89 -25.32 16.67 -15.25
C ASP A 89 -23.90 17.24 -15.32
N VAL A 90 -22.90 16.58 -14.70
CA VAL A 90 -21.51 17.07 -14.68
C VAL A 90 -20.69 16.52 -15.86
N ALA A 91 -21.05 15.35 -16.37
CA ALA A 91 -20.39 14.73 -17.53
C ALA A 91 -20.43 15.61 -18.79
N ARG A 92 -21.51 16.41 -18.96
CA ARG A 92 -21.72 17.29 -20.11
C ARG A 92 -20.69 18.44 -20.18
N HIS A 93 -20.13 18.87 -19.05
CA HIS A 93 -19.19 20.00 -19.00
C HIS A 93 -17.75 19.63 -19.39
N VAL A 94 -17.39 18.34 -19.26
CA VAL A 94 -16.08 17.81 -19.68
C VAL A 94 -16.12 17.40 -21.16
N GLU A 95 -17.26 16.91 -21.65
CA GLU A 95 -17.46 16.51 -23.06
C GLU A 95 -17.21 17.65 -24.06
N ILE A 96 -17.65 18.87 -23.73
CA ILE A 96 -17.50 20.06 -24.59
C ILE A 96 -16.03 20.51 -24.68
N LYS A 97 -15.20 20.23 -23.67
CA LYS A 97 -13.81 20.73 -23.60
C LYS A 97 -12.80 19.84 -24.31
N LEU A 98 -13.13 18.57 -24.54
CA LEU A 98 -12.27 17.57 -25.17
C LEU A 98 -12.70 17.18 -26.60
N GLY A 99 -13.83 17.69 -27.10
CA GLY A 99 -14.28 17.45 -28.48
C GLY A 99 -14.65 15.99 -28.77
N LEU A 100 -15.15 15.26 -27.76
CA LEU A 100 -15.44 13.82 -27.81
C LEU A 100 -16.92 13.49 -28.07
N GLU A 101 -17.66 14.41 -28.69
CA GLU A 101 -19.13 14.39 -28.79
C GLU A 101 -19.68 13.19 -29.59
N ASN A 102 -18.82 12.53 -30.38
CA ASN A 102 -19.21 11.45 -31.29
C ASN A 102 -18.83 10.03 -30.82
N LEU A 103 -18.31 9.85 -29.59
CA LEU A 103 -17.94 8.53 -29.08
C LEU A 103 -19.12 7.72 -28.50
N TRP A 104 -20.23 8.38 -28.13
CA TRP A 104 -21.38 7.77 -27.46
C TRP A 104 -22.60 7.46 -28.37
N THR A 105 -22.58 7.83 -29.65
CA THR A 105 -23.75 7.74 -30.55
C THR A 105 -23.88 6.41 -31.30
N ASN A 106 -22.86 5.55 -31.29
CA ASN A 106 -22.86 4.29 -32.03
C ASN A 106 -22.94 3.08 -31.10
N LYS A 107 -24.11 2.41 -31.06
CA LYS A 107 -24.38 1.20 -30.26
C LYS A 107 -23.29 0.11 -30.45
N ASN A 108 -22.71 -0.03 -31.64
CA ASN A 108 -21.71 -1.06 -31.91
C ASN A 108 -20.29 -0.69 -31.44
N ARG A 109 -19.96 0.61 -31.34
CA ARG A 109 -18.69 1.03 -30.71
C ARG A 109 -18.78 0.96 -29.20
N LYS A 110 -19.90 1.36 -28.59
CA LYS A 110 -20.15 1.21 -27.14
C LYS A 110 -19.91 -0.23 -26.68
N VAL A 111 -20.45 -1.22 -27.40
CA VAL A 111 -20.24 -2.66 -27.11
C VAL A 111 -18.79 -3.08 -27.32
N ARG A 112 -18.08 -2.53 -28.32
CA ARG A 112 -16.67 -2.85 -28.56
C ARG A 112 -15.75 -2.28 -27.48
N VAL A 113 -15.95 -1.04 -27.03
CA VAL A 113 -15.20 -0.50 -25.89
C VAL A 113 -15.59 -1.25 -24.61
N MET A 114 -16.88 -1.51 -24.38
CA MET A 114 -17.35 -2.27 -23.22
C MET A 114 -16.79 -3.70 -23.18
N ASN A 115 -16.76 -4.43 -24.30
CA ASN A 115 -16.22 -5.79 -24.37
C ASN A 115 -14.70 -5.83 -24.22
N ILE A 116 -13.98 -4.86 -24.80
CA ILE A 116 -12.54 -4.71 -24.56
C ILE A 116 -12.32 -4.50 -23.04
N PHE A 117 -13.08 -3.63 -22.37
CA PHE A 117 -12.91 -3.38 -20.94
C PHE A 117 -13.34 -4.56 -20.03
N VAL A 118 -14.33 -5.37 -20.42
CA VAL A 118 -14.83 -6.53 -19.66
C VAL A 118 -13.92 -7.77 -19.78
N GLU A 119 -13.07 -7.86 -20.80
CA GLU A 119 -12.05 -8.93 -20.92
C GLU A 119 -10.83 -8.76 -19.99
N HIS A 120 -10.73 -7.63 -19.28
CA HIS A 120 -9.59 -7.36 -18.40
C HIS A 120 -9.81 -7.90 -16.98
N ALA A 121 -8.72 -8.38 -16.36
CA ALA A 121 -8.71 -9.10 -15.10
C ALA A 121 -9.53 -8.40 -14.00
N ASN A 122 -10.65 -9.00 -13.63
CA ASN A 122 -11.50 -8.54 -12.55
C ASN A 122 -10.99 -9.12 -11.23
N ILE A 123 -10.78 -8.30 -10.20
CA ILE A 123 -10.55 -8.80 -8.84
C ILE A 123 -11.92 -9.14 -8.26
N PRO A 124 -12.25 -10.42 -8.01
CA PRO A 124 -13.54 -10.77 -7.45
C PRO A 124 -13.61 -10.22 -6.03
N LEU A 125 -14.64 -9.44 -5.70
CA LEU A 125 -14.86 -8.92 -4.35
C LEU A 125 -15.82 -9.85 -3.60
N ASP A 126 -15.28 -10.72 -2.76
CA ASP A 126 -16.07 -11.55 -1.85
C ASP A 126 -16.40 -10.78 -0.57
N GLN A 127 -17.68 -10.45 -0.40
CA GLN A 127 -18.17 -9.73 0.78
C GLN A 127 -18.04 -10.55 2.07
N ALA A 128 -18.16 -11.88 2.01
CA ALA A 128 -18.02 -12.73 3.18
C ALA A 128 -16.56 -12.76 3.66
N LEU A 129 -15.61 -12.83 2.73
CA LEU A 129 -14.19 -12.73 3.02
C LEU A 129 -13.83 -11.35 3.59
N LEU A 130 -14.35 -10.27 2.97
CA LEU A 130 -14.11 -8.90 3.45
C LEU A 130 -14.60 -8.69 4.88
N ASN A 131 -15.83 -9.12 5.21
CA ASN A 131 -16.38 -9.00 6.56
C ASN A 131 -15.57 -9.78 7.59
N ARG A 132 -15.08 -10.98 7.23
CA ARG A 132 -14.21 -11.78 8.10
C ARG A 132 -12.90 -11.06 8.40
N MET A 133 -12.26 -10.49 7.39
CA MET A 133 -11.00 -9.73 7.57
C MET A 133 -11.23 -8.46 8.39
N GLU A 134 -12.32 -7.72 8.13
CA GLU A 134 -12.66 -6.51 8.90
C GLU A 134 -12.90 -6.81 10.38
N GLU A 135 -13.54 -7.93 10.71
CA GLU A 135 -13.79 -8.34 12.09
C GLU A 135 -12.47 -8.65 12.83
N LYS A 136 -11.57 -9.43 12.21
CA LYS A 136 -10.24 -9.68 12.77
C LYS A 136 -9.43 -8.40 12.93
N ASN A 137 -9.51 -7.49 11.95
CA ASN A 137 -8.81 -6.21 12.00
C ASN A 137 -9.31 -5.34 13.17
N LYS A 138 -10.63 -5.31 13.41
CA LYS A 138 -11.19 -4.61 14.58
C LYS A 138 -10.70 -5.20 15.90
N GLN A 139 -10.70 -6.53 16.03
CA GLN A 139 -10.19 -7.22 17.22
C GLN A 139 -8.72 -6.85 17.46
N LYS A 140 -7.88 -6.93 16.42
CA LYS A 140 -6.45 -6.61 16.56
C LYS A 140 -6.19 -5.14 16.84
N LEU A 141 -6.97 -4.23 16.26
CA LEU A 141 -6.88 -2.80 16.55
C LEU A 141 -7.27 -2.49 17.98
N ASN A 142 -8.25 -3.18 18.55
CA ASN A 142 -8.63 -3.02 19.95
C ASN A 142 -7.49 -3.47 20.88
N GLU A 143 -6.91 -4.66 20.64
CA GLU A 143 -5.74 -5.12 21.40
C GLU A 143 -4.58 -4.12 21.36
N LEU A 144 -4.29 -3.55 20.19
CA LEU A 144 -3.22 -2.56 20.03
C LEU A 144 -3.54 -1.23 20.72
N ASN A 145 -4.81 -0.82 20.74
CA ASN A 145 -5.24 0.38 21.47
C ASN A 145 -5.15 0.18 22.98
N ASP A 146 -5.53 -1.00 23.48
CA ASP A 146 -5.47 -1.34 24.89
C ASP A 146 -4.01 -1.44 25.35
N ALA A 147 -3.13 -2.02 24.53
CA ALA A 147 -1.68 -2.02 24.78
C ALA A 147 -1.08 -0.60 24.81
N ILE A 148 -1.58 0.33 24.00
CA ILE A 148 -1.14 1.74 24.06
C ILE A 148 -1.60 2.40 25.36
N LYS A 149 -2.84 2.17 25.79
CA LYS A 149 -3.36 2.72 27.06
C LYS A 149 -2.60 2.17 28.26
N ASP A 150 -2.39 0.86 28.30
CA ASP A 150 -1.61 0.21 29.35
C ASP A 150 -0.17 0.76 29.38
N ALA A 151 0.45 0.95 28.21
CA ALA A 151 1.76 1.57 28.15
C ALA A 151 1.77 3.02 28.64
N GLU A 152 0.73 3.80 28.36
CA GLU A 152 0.61 5.21 28.78
C GLU A 152 0.34 5.36 30.29
N GLU A 153 -0.36 4.41 30.90
CA GLU A 153 -0.71 4.44 32.32
C GLU A 153 0.34 3.76 33.21
N ASN A 154 0.93 2.65 32.75
CA ASN A 154 1.74 1.76 33.58
C ASN A 154 3.22 1.65 33.15
N LEU A 155 3.58 2.02 31.91
CA LEU A 155 4.93 1.85 31.36
C LEU A 155 5.61 3.21 31.08
N GLY A 156 6.84 3.15 30.55
CA GLY A 156 7.65 4.33 30.23
C GLY A 156 7.41 4.88 28.83
N GLU A 157 8.00 6.06 28.56
CA GLU A 157 7.90 6.73 27.26
C GLU A 157 8.44 5.87 26.09
N THR A 158 9.41 4.99 26.37
CA THR A 158 10.00 4.10 25.36
C THR A 158 9.00 3.05 24.90
N GLU A 159 8.29 2.44 25.84
CA GLU A 159 7.27 1.43 25.61
C GLU A 159 6.03 2.04 24.94
N VAL A 160 5.61 3.23 25.38
CA VAL A 160 4.52 4.00 24.74
C VAL A 160 4.83 4.25 23.26
N ARG A 161 6.07 4.63 22.96
CA ARG A 161 6.52 4.85 21.57
C ARG A 161 6.48 3.56 20.77
N ASP A 162 6.97 2.45 21.30
CA ASP A 162 6.98 1.16 20.60
C ASP A 162 5.57 0.60 20.39
N ALA A 163 4.66 0.78 21.35
CA ALA A 163 3.24 0.43 21.20
C ALA A 163 2.58 1.26 20.08
N ASN A 164 2.85 2.57 20.02
CA ASN A 164 2.37 3.44 18.94
C ASN A 164 2.95 3.05 17.57
N PHE A 165 4.23 2.67 17.54
CA PHE A 165 4.88 2.20 16.32
C PHE A 165 4.29 0.88 15.82
N ASN A 166 4.05 -0.09 16.71
CA ASN A 166 3.43 -1.36 16.37
C ASN A 166 2.04 -1.18 15.76
N LYS A 167 1.23 -0.26 16.32
CA LYS A 167 -0.05 0.13 15.72
C LYS A 167 0.12 0.73 14.33
N ALA A 168 1.10 1.61 14.14
CA ALA A 168 1.37 2.21 12.83
C ALA A 168 1.77 1.17 11.79
N VAL A 169 2.65 0.21 12.14
CA VAL A 169 3.07 -0.89 11.27
C VAL A 169 1.90 -1.79 10.91
N PHE A 170 1.03 -2.10 11.86
CA PHE A 170 -0.20 -2.87 11.60
C PHE A 170 -1.12 -2.15 10.60
N LEU A 171 -1.36 -0.85 10.80
CA LEU A 171 -2.17 -0.04 9.87
C LEU A 171 -1.55 0.03 8.45
N CYS A 172 -0.21 0.04 8.35
CA CYS A 172 0.46 -0.03 7.05
C CYS A 172 0.27 -1.40 6.38
N ARG A 173 0.25 -2.48 7.16
CA ARG A 173 0.11 -3.86 6.67
C ARG A 173 -1.29 -4.17 6.15
N ILE A 174 -2.33 -3.64 6.79
CA ILE A 174 -3.72 -3.78 6.30
C ILE A 174 -4.02 -2.90 5.08
N GLY A 175 -3.16 -1.91 4.82
CA GLY A 175 -3.33 -0.93 3.76
C GLY A 175 -4.27 0.23 4.10
N ASP A 176 -4.35 0.67 5.36
CA ASP A 176 -5.11 1.90 5.68
C ASP A 176 -4.19 3.12 5.61
N LYS A 177 -4.20 3.79 4.45
CA LYS A 177 -3.33 4.95 4.18
C LYS A 177 -3.50 6.07 5.21
N SER A 178 -4.75 6.46 5.49
CA SER A 178 -5.06 7.66 6.27
C SER A 178 -4.69 7.51 7.74
N ASN A 179 -5.09 6.38 8.34
CA ASN A 179 -4.83 6.10 9.74
C ASN A 179 -3.36 5.75 9.97
N ALA A 180 -2.70 5.06 9.03
CA ALA A 180 -1.26 4.79 9.11
C ALA A 180 -0.43 6.08 9.18
N ILE A 181 -0.72 7.06 8.33
CA ILE A 181 -0.02 8.36 8.34
C ILE A 181 -0.23 9.08 9.67
N SER A 182 -1.45 9.06 10.22
CA SER A 182 -1.76 9.66 11.53
C SER A 182 -0.98 8.99 12.67
N ALA A 183 -0.95 7.65 12.71
CA ALA A 183 -0.22 6.89 13.72
C ALA A 183 1.30 7.09 13.62
N LEU A 184 1.85 7.14 12.41
CA LEU A 184 3.27 7.43 12.18
C LEU A 184 3.65 8.85 12.63
N LYS A 185 2.78 9.84 12.43
CA LYS A 185 3.00 11.21 12.92
C LYS A 185 3.05 11.27 14.45
N LYS A 186 2.10 10.60 15.13
CA LYS A 186 2.11 10.48 16.61
C LYS A 186 3.39 9.83 17.12
N THR A 187 3.84 8.78 16.46
CA THR A 187 5.10 8.08 16.79
C THR A 187 6.32 8.98 16.55
N TYR A 188 6.30 9.80 15.50
CA TYR A 188 7.35 10.76 15.18
C TYR A 188 7.50 11.84 16.26
N GLU A 189 6.40 12.34 16.81
CA GLU A 189 6.39 13.32 17.90
C GLU A 189 6.97 12.76 19.20
N LYS A 190 6.62 11.52 19.55
CA LYS A 190 7.14 10.82 20.74
C LYS A 190 8.58 10.32 20.59
N THR A 191 9.18 10.41 19.40
CA THR A 191 10.56 9.95 19.16
C THR A 191 11.54 11.11 19.35
N ILE A 192 12.62 10.91 20.09
CA ILE A 192 13.62 11.97 20.37
C ILE A 192 14.81 11.89 19.40
N GLY A 193 15.26 10.67 19.02
CA GLY A 193 16.44 10.48 18.17
C GLY A 193 16.23 10.76 16.67
N VAL A 194 17.14 11.53 16.05
CA VAL A 194 17.11 11.88 14.62
C VAL A 194 17.18 10.63 13.73
N GLY A 195 17.98 9.63 14.10
CA GLY A 195 18.07 8.35 13.36
C GLY A 195 16.70 7.67 13.23
N ARG A 196 16.02 7.45 14.35
CA ARG A 196 14.68 6.85 14.38
C ARG A 196 13.63 7.71 13.68
N LYS A 197 13.75 9.05 13.73
CA LYS A 197 12.89 9.96 12.97
C LYS A 197 13.05 9.80 11.45
N ILE A 198 14.28 9.60 10.97
CA ILE A 198 14.55 9.34 9.55
C ILE A 198 13.86 8.05 9.12
N ASP A 199 13.94 6.99 9.94
CA ASP A 199 13.29 5.71 9.64
C ASP A 199 11.76 5.86 9.52
N LEU A 200 11.13 6.60 10.44
CA LEU A 200 9.68 6.90 10.38
C LEU A 200 9.29 7.70 9.13
N VAL A 201 10.12 8.65 8.70
CA VAL A 201 9.89 9.40 7.45
C VAL A 201 10.03 8.50 6.23
N PHE A 202 10.95 7.54 6.24
CA PHE A 202 11.05 6.53 5.18
C PHE A 202 9.82 5.63 5.11
N PHE A 203 9.22 5.26 6.23
CA PHE A 203 7.94 4.55 6.22
C PHE A 203 6.84 5.35 5.52
N MET A 204 6.74 6.66 5.77
CA MET A 204 5.78 7.52 5.08
C MET A 204 6.05 7.60 3.56
N ILE A 205 7.32 7.64 3.14
CA ILE A 205 7.71 7.60 1.72
C ILE A 205 7.33 6.26 1.08
N ARG A 206 7.55 5.13 1.77
CA ARG A 206 7.15 3.80 1.28
C ARG A 206 5.65 3.69 1.07
N ILE A 207 4.84 4.23 1.98
CA ILE A 207 3.38 4.35 1.81
C ILE A 207 3.05 5.20 0.58
N GLY A 208 3.74 6.33 0.40
CA GLY A 208 3.58 7.17 -0.77
C GLY A 208 3.86 6.43 -2.08
N LEU A 209 4.94 5.64 -2.14
CA LEU A 209 5.28 4.81 -3.30
C LEU A 209 4.23 3.72 -3.55
N PHE A 210 3.74 3.07 -2.49
CA PHE A 210 2.72 2.03 -2.59
C PHE A 210 1.42 2.55 -3.22
N TYR A 211 0.97 3.75 -2.83
CA TYR A 211 -0.21 4.41 -3.38
C TYR A 211 0.06 5.33 -4.58
N SER A 212 1.30 5.35 -5.09
CA SER A 212 1.75 6.27 -6.15
C SER A 212 1.41 7.76 -5.89
N ASP A 213 1.44 8.20 -4.63
CA ASP A 213 1.14 9.57 -4.22
C ASP A 213 2.39 10.47 -4.31
N HIS A 214 2.53 11.17 -5.43
CA HIS A 214 3.68 12.03 -5.71
C HIS A 214 3.83 13.21 -4.74
N GLN A 215 2.72 13.77 -4.23
CA GLN A 215 2.78 14.88 -3.29
C GLN A 215 3.35 14.40 -1.95
N LEU A 216 2.83 13.29 -1.43
CA LEU A 216 3.29 12.71 -0.18
C LEU A 216 4.78 12.37 -0.24
N ILE A 217 5.23 11.74 -1.33
CA ILE A 217 6.63 11.38 -1.57
C ILE A 217 7.51 12.63 -1.55
N THR A 218 7.15 13.67 -2.31
CA THR A 218 8.00 14.87 -2.45
C THR A 218 8.16 15.61 -1.13
N THR A 219 7.07 15.80 -0.38
CA THR A 219 7.09 16.47 0.93
C THR A 219 7.97 15.70 1.93
N HIS A 220 7.84 14.38 1.97
CA HIS A 220 8.56 13.57 2.96
C HIS A 220 10.02 13.32 2.56
N LEU A 221 10.32 13.29 1.26
CA LEU A 221 11.69 13.27 0.75
C LEU A 221 12.45 14.55 1.11
N ALA A 222 11.81 15.73 1.00
CA ALA A 222 12.40 16.98 1.45
C ALA A 222 12.67 16.97 2.96
N LYS A 223 11.73 16.47 3.76
CA LYS A 223 11.89 16.30 5.21
C LYS A 223 13.02 15.32 5.56
N ALA A 224 13.16 14.23 4.83
CA ALA A 224 14.24 13.26 5.01
C ALA A 224 15.61 13.88 4.74
N LYS A 225 15.75 14.66 3.65
CA LYS A 225 16.99 15.40 3.34
C LYS A 225 17.38 16.34 4.48
N TYR A 226 16.42 17.12 4.98
CA TYR A 226 16.64 18.03 6.11
C TYR A 226 17.11 17.32 7.39
N LEU A 227 16.54 16.16 7.71
CA LEU A 227 16.96 15.36 8.87
C LEU A 227 18.35 14.72 8.67
N MET A 228 18.70 14.33 7.44
CA MET A 228 20.03 13.79 7.13
C MET A 228 21.12 14.86 7.22
N GLU A 229 20.83 16.10 6.82
CA GLU A 229 21.77 17.22 6.95
C GLU A 229 22.06 17.54 8.42
N GLN A 230 21.02 17.56 9.27
CA GLN A 230 21.19 17.69 10.72
C GLN A 230 22.06 16.58 11.32
N LYS A 231 21.91 15.34 10.84
CA LYS A 231 22.75 14.22 11.28
C LYS A 231 24.22 14.39 10.87
N LYS A 232 24.52 15.11 9.78
CA LYS A 232 25.88 15.29 9.25
C LYS A 232 26.69 16.36 9.99
N GLN A 233 26.07 17.30 10.69
CA GLN A 233 26.79 18.25 11.54
C GLN A 233 27.28 17.50 12.79
N PRO A 234 28.59 17.26 12.94
CA PRO A 234 29.12 16.73 14.19
C PRO A 234 28.98 17.80 15.28
N ASP A 235 28.91 17.37 16.53
CA ASP A 235 28.97 18.22 17.74
C ASP A 235 30.24 19.09 17.78
N VAL A 236 30.29 20.18 17.00
CA VAL A 236 31.36 21.21 17.10
C VAL A 236 30.94 22.33 18.06
N SER A 237 29.96 22.09 18.92
CA SER A 237 29.45 23.10 19.88
C SER A 237 29.75 22.76 21.34
N ILE A 238 30.60 21.76 21.59
CA ILE A 238 31.07 21.39 22.93
C ILE A 238 32.60 21.38 22.98
N LEU A 239 33.22 22.52 22.67
CA LEU A 239 34.55 22.93 23.10
C LEU A 239 34.52 24.43 23.36
#